data_AF-A0A5K7ZNY4-F1
#
_entry.id   AF-A0A5K7ZNY4-F1
#
_cell.length_a   1.000
_cell.length_b   1.000
_cell.length_c   1.000
_cell.angle_alpha   90.00
_cell.angle_beta   90.00
_cell.angle_gamma   90.00
#
_symmetry.space_group_name_H-M   'P 1'
#
loop_
_entity.id
_entity.type
_entity.pdbx_description
1 polymer ?
#
loop_
_entity_poly.entity_id
_entity_poly.type
_entity_poly.pdbx_seq_one_letter_code
_entity_poly.pdbx_strand_id
1 'polypeptide(L)'
;MYPAYEEIQKPFLKEIIRRGGRTRPSDRNENGLSMYDALADYFNLSKEAREMTIYENGKARFKWHNMVRWVRNDCRKNGYLVSPSRHGIWEISEYGKRICK
;
A
#
# COMPACT_ATOMS: atom_id res chain seq x y z
N MET A 1 2.53 -16.83 4.64
CA MET A 1 2.81 -16.75 3.19
C MET A 1 2.49 -15.33 2.72
N TYR A 2 3.20 -14.79 1.72
CA TYR A 2 2.84 -13.46 1.18
C TYR A 2 1.68 -13.58 0.19
N PRO A 3 0.72 -12.63 0.20
CA PRO A 3 -0.32 -12.57 -0.83
C PRO A 3 0.26 -12.18 -2.19
N ALA A 4 -0.48 -12.48 -3.26
CA ALA A 4 -0.15 -12.01 -4.61
C ALA A 4 -0.36 -10.49 -4.75
N TYR A 5 0.34 -9.86 -5.70
CA TYR A 5 0.23 -8.41 -5.94
C TYR A 5 -1.20 -7.94 -6.19
N GLU A 6 -1.96 -8.70 -6.98
CA GLU A 6 -3.35 -8.40 -7.33
C GLU A 6 -4.27 -8.44 -6.10
N GLU A 7 -4.02 -9.37 -5.18
CA GLU A 7 -4.79 -9.50 -3.93
C GLU A 7 -4.57 -8.30 -3.00
N ILE A 8 -3.40 -7.67 -3.05
CA ILE A 8 -3.07 -6.49 -2.23
C ILE A 8 -3.74 -5.22 -2.77
N GLN A 9 -4.02 -5.13 -4.08
CA GLN A 9 -4.55 -3.91 -4.70
C GLN A 9 -5.85 -3.42 -4.05
N LYS A 10 -6.83 -4.31 -3.87
CA LYS A 10 -8.15 -3.92 -3.33
C LYS A 10 -8.07 -3.50 -1.85
N PRO A 11 -7.42 -4.26 -0.93
CA PRO A 11 -7.18 -3.82 0.44
C PRO A 11 -6.36 -2.53 0.53
N PHE A 12 -5.36 -2.36 -0.34
CA PHE A 12 -4.56 -1.12 -0.43
C PHE A 12 -5.45 0.10 -0.72
N LEU A 13 -6.30 0.03 -1.75
CA LEU A 13 -7.20 1.13 -2.09
C LEU A 13 -8.24 1.38 -1.00
N LYS A 14 -8.81 0.32 -0.39
CA LYS A 14 -9.76 0.43 0.72
C LYS A 14 -9.16 1.13 1.94
N GLU A 15 -7.92 0.82 2.30
CA GLU A 15 -7.26 1.48 3.42
C GLU A 15 -6.96 2.96 3.12
N ILE A 16 -6.66 3.34 1.87
CA ILE A 16 -6.58 4.76 1.47
C ILE A 16 -7.95 5.44 1.63
N ILE A 17 -9.05 4.80 1.20
CA ILE A 17 -10.41 5.32 1.39
C ILE A 17 -10.70 5.53 2.87
N ARG A 18 -10.38 4.54 3.71
CA ARG A 18 -10.58 4.59 5.16
C ARG A 18 -9.83 5.75 5.82
N ARG A 19 -8.66 6.12 5.27
CA ARG A 19 -7.86 7.28 5.68
C ARG A 19 -8.37 8.63 5.14
N GLY A 20 -9.57 8.67 4.56
CA GLY A 20 -10.15 9.89 3.96
C GLY A 20 -9.75 10.12 2.51
N GLY A 21 -9.32 9.06 1.80
CA GLY A 21 -9.00 9.10 0.37
C GLY A 21 -7.60 9.60 0.03
N ARG A 22 -6.80 9.98 1.02
CA ARG A 22 -5.42 10.47 0.84
C ARG A 22 -4.53 10.01 1.99
N THR A 23 -3.30 9.61 1.69
CA THR A 23 -2.30 9.21 2.70
C THR A 23 -0.89 9.39 2.17
N ARG A 24 0.07 9.64 3.06
CA ARG A 24 1.51 9.44 2.79
C ARG A 24 1.96 8.10 3.37
N PRO A 25 3.09 7.55 2.91
CA PRO A 25 3.66 6.33 3.51
C PRO A 25 3.98 6.45 5.00
N SER A 26 4.31 7.67 5.43
CA SER A 26 4.61 8.02 6.83
C SER A 26 3.35 8.12 7.68
N ASP A 27 2.20 8.42 7.08
CA ASP A 27 0.98 8.74 7.83
C ASP A 27 0.50 7.52 8.61
N ARG A 28 0.01 7.78 9.81
CA ARG A 28 -0.57 6.78 10.70
C ARG A 28 -2.09 6.88 10.67
N ASN A 29 -2.77 5.74 10.74
CA ASN A 29 -4.23 5.73 10.93
C ASN A 29 -4.58 5.96 12.42
N GLU A 30 -5.87 5.92 12.75
CA GLU A 30 -6.40 6.07 14.11
C GLU A 30 -5.78 5.10 15.15
N ASN A 31 -5.29 3.94 14.70
CA ASN A 31 -4.64 2.93 15.54
C ASN A 31 -3.11 3.12 15.62
N GLY A 32 -2.57 4.22 15.09
CA GLY A 32 -1.12 4.47 15.08
C GLY A 32 -0.35 3.66 14.04
N LEU A 33 -1.04 2.94 13.14
CA LEU A 33 -0.43 2.01 12.18
C LEU A 33 -0.10 2.68 10.84
N SER A 34 1.07 2.38 10.30
CA SER A 34 1.42 2.81 8.94
C SER A 34 0.58 2.08 7.90
N MET A 35 0.64 2.53 6.64
CA MET A 35 0.02 1.81 5.54
C MET A 35 0.54 0.37 5.42
N TYR A 36 1.83 0.17 5.69
CA TYR A 36 2.47 -1.15 5.61
C TYR A 36 1.99 -2.06 6.74
N ASP A 37 1.87 -1.52 7.96
CA ASP A 37 1.43 -2.27 9.14
C ASP A 37 -0.05 -2.64 9.03
N ALA A 38 -0.91 -1.70 8.66
CA ALA A 38 -2.34 -1.94 8.51
C ALA A 38 -2.63 -3.03 7.46
N LEU A 39 -1.90 -3.03 6.35
CA LEU A 39 -2.03 -4.09 5.34
C LEU A 39 -1.41 -5.41 5.82
N ALA A 40 -0.29 -5.37 6.55
CA ALA A 40 0.30 -6.59 7.12
C ALA A 40 -0.67 -7.27 8.10
N ASP A 41 -1.36 -6.48 8.92
CA ASP A 41 -2.40 -6.95 9.83
C ASP A 41 -3.59 -7.51 9.07
N TYR A 42 -4.07 -6.83 8.02
CA TYR A 42 -5.15 -7.32 7.18
C TYR A 42 -4.87 -8.71 6.58
N PHE A 43 -3.63 -8.97 6.17
CA PHE A 43 -3.20 -10.27 5.62
C PHE A 43 -2.67 -11.25 6.68
N ASN A 44 -2.74 -10.90 7.97
CA ASN A 44 -2.20 -11.70 9.08
C ASN A 44 -0.75 -12.15 8.84
N LEU A 45 0.10 -11.24 8.34
CA LEU A 45 1.51 -11.56 8.09
C LEU A 45 2.22 -11.85 9.41
N SER A 46 2.97 -12.96 9.45
CA SER A 46 3.83 -13.31 10.57
C SER A 46 4.96 -12.29 10.75
N LYS A 47 5.56 -12.27 11.94
CA LYS A 47 6.67 -11.36 12.25
C LYS A 47 7.85 -11.57 11.29
N GLU A 48 8.18 -12.81 10.99
CA GLU A 48 9.25 -13.18 10.07
C GLU A 48 8.97 -12.63 8.67
N ALA A 49 7.71 -12.66 8.22
CA ALA A 49 7.32 -12.09 6.93
C ALA A 49 7.36 -10.55 6.92
N ARG A 50 7.09 -9.89 8.04
CA ARG A 50 7.20 -8.43 8.16
C ARG A 50 8.67 -7.97 8.15
N GLU A 51 9.55 -8.75 8.77
CA GLU A 51 10.98 -8.41 8.95
C GLU A 51 11.90 -8.96 7.86
N MET A 52 11.41 -9.87 7.01
CA MET A 52 12.20 -10.43 5.90
C MET A 52 12.75 -9.31 5.01
N THR A 53 14.06 -9.30 4.88
CA THR A 53 14.80 -8.31 4.10
C THR A 53 15.20 -8.88 2.74
N ILE A 54 15.10 -8.05 1.71
CA ILE A 54 15.61 -8.30 0.35
C ILE A 54 16.60 -7.21 -0.04
N TYR A 55 17.48 -7.53 -0.98
CA TYR A 55 18.39 -6.55 -1.59
C TYR A 55 17.87 -6.17 -2.96
N GLU A 56 17.56 -4.88 -3.14
CA GLU A 56 17.11 -4.32 -4.41
C GLU A 56 17.98 -3.11 -4.74
N ASN A 57 18.63 -3.12 -5.92
CA ASN A 57 19.56 -2.08 -6.35
C ASN A 57 20.65 -1.77 -5.29
N GLY A 58 21.21 -2.82 -4.68
CA GLY A 58 22.26 -2.71 -3.66
C GLY A 58 21.79 -2.19 -2.30
N LYS A 59 20.49 -1.99 -2.08
CA LYS A 59 19.94 -1.50 -0.80
C LYS A 59 19.06 -2.56 -0.16
N ALA A 60 19.29 -2.82 1.12
CA ALA A 60 18.42 -3.64 1.96
C ALA A 60 17.06 -2.96 2.17
N ARG A 61 15.98 -3.70 1.98
CA ARG A 61 14.60 -3.26 2.20
C ARG A 61 13.75 -4.41 2.74
N PHE A 62 12.74 -4.10 3.55
CA PHE A 62 11.73 -5.11 3.89
C PHE A 62 10.95 -5.54 2.64
N LYS A 63 10.87 -6.84 2.41
CA LYS A 63 10.19 -7.44 1.25
C LYS A 63 8.75 -6.96 1.16
N TRP A 64 8.04 -6.97 2.29
CA TRP A 64 6.66 -6.51 2.36
C TRP A 64 6.48 -5.07 1.92
N HIS A 65 7.37 -4.18 2.39
CA HIS A 65 7.31 -2.76 2.01
C HIS A 65 7.56 -2.57 0.51
N ASN A 66 8.43 -3.39 -0.08
CA ASN A 66 8.65 -3.38 -1.52
C ASN A 66 7.41 -3.82 -2.28
N MET A 67 6.75 -4.90 -1.83
CA MET A 67 5.52 -5.39 -2.45
C MET A 67 4.44 -4.30 -2.50
N VAL A 68 4.17 -3.64 -1.37
CA VAL A 68 3.19 -2.55 -1.30
C VAL A 68 3.57 -1.37 -2.19
N ARG A 69 4.86 -1.06 -2.38
CA ARG A 69 5.31 -0.01 -3.31
C ARG A 69 5.03 -0.36 -4.77
N TRP A 70 5.24 -1.62 -5.16
CA TRP A 70 4.90 -2.10 -6.50
C TRP A 70 3.40 -2.05 -6.76
N VAL A 71 2.60 -2.53 -5.81
CA VAL A 71 1.12 -2.41 -5.85
C VAL A 71 0.70 -0.96 -6.06
N ARG A 72 1.28 -0.03 -5.30
CA ARG A 72 1.00 1.41 -5.47
C ARG A 72 1.33 1.89 -6.88
N ASN A 73 2.44 1.45 -7.46
CA ASN A 73 2.81 1.83 -8.82
C ASN A 73 1.82 1.28 -9.85
N ASP A 74 1.35 0.05 -9.66
CA ASP A 74 0.34 -0.57 -10.53
C ASP A 74 -1.01 0.13 -10.40
N CYS A 75 -1.47 0.43 -9.18
CA CYS A 75 -2.68 1.21 -8.97
C CYS A 75 -2.60 2.60 -9.64
N ARG A 76 -1.43 3.24 -9.64
CA ARG A 76 -1.21 4.49 -10.36
C ARG A 76 -1.28 4.29 -11.88
N LYS A 77 -0.62 3.27 -12.43
CA LYS A 77 -0.66 2.96 -13.86
C LYS A 77 -2.08 2.65 -14.35
N ASN A 78 -2.86 1.97 -13.52
CA ASN A 78 -4.25 1.61 -13.80
C ASN A 78 -5.25 2.75 -13.55
N GLY A 79 -4.78 3.94 -13.18
CA GLY A 79 -5.64 5.11 -12.95
C GLY A 79 -6.48 5.06 -11.66
N TYR A 80 -6.19 4.14 -10.75
CA TYR A 80 -6.89 4.03 -9.44
C TYR A 80 -6.41 5.10 -8.44
N LEU A 81 -5.22 5.64 -8.65
CA LEU A 81 -4.69 6.77 -7.89
C LEU A 81 -4.66 8.02 -8.78
N VAL A 82 -4.83 9.19 -8.17
CA VAL A 82 -4.72 10.48 -8.86
C VAL A 82 -3.30 10.66 -9.39
N SER A 83 -3.18 11.10 -10.65
CA SER A 83 -1.92 11.42 -11.31
C SER A 83 -2.12 12.65 -12.21
N PRO A 84 -1.33 13.74 -12.05
CA PRO A 84 -0.24 13.90 -11.09
C PRO A 84 -0.76 14.04 -9.65
N SER A 85 -0.11 13.37 -8.70
CA SER A 85 -0.35 13.58 -7.27
C SER A 85 0.66 14.59 -6.71
N ARG A 86 0.28 15.29 -5.63
CA ARG A 86 1.26 16.05 -4.84
C ARG A 86 2.39 15.11 -4.37
N HIS A 87 3.62 15.64 -4.28
CA HIS A 87 4.80 14.82 -3.96
C HIS A 87 4.60 14.03 -2.65
N GLY A 88 4.77 12.70 -2.73
CA GLY A 88 4.65 11.80 -1.58
C GLY A 88 3.23 11.50 -1.09
N ILE A 89 2.19 12.12 -1.68
CA ILE A 89 0.79 11.85 -1.34
C ILE A 89 0.23 10.79 -2.29
N TRP A 90 -0.41 9.79 -1.72
CA TRP A 90 -1.18 8.76 -2.41
C TRP A 90 -2.65 9.10 -2.24
N GLU A 91 -3.29 9.49 -3.32
CA GLU A 91 -4.68 9.94 -3.34
C GLU A 91 -5.47 9.04 -4.28
N ILE A 92 -6.64 8.57 -3.83
CA ILE A 92 -7.49 7.70 -4.63
C ILE A 92 -8.28 8.51 -5.65
N SER A 93 -8.34 8.02 -6.90
CA SER A 93 -9.17 8.64 -7.94
C SER A 93 -10.64 8.22 -7.80
N GLU A 94 -11.55 8.93 -8.48
CA GLU A 94 -12.95 8.51 -8.57
C GLU A 94 -13.10 7.11 -9.20
N TYR A 95 -12.24 6.77 -10.16
CA TYR A 95 -12.21 5.44 -10.74
C TYR A 95 -11.78 4.38 -9.72
N GLY A 96 -10.72 4.65 -8.93
CA GLY A 96 -10.28 3.76 -7.85
C GLY A 96 -11.36 3.54 -6.78
N LYS A 97 -12.13 4.59 -6.44
CA LYS A 97 -13.27 4.47 -5.51
C LYS A 97 -14.35 3.52 -6.03
N ARG A 98 -14.66 3.56 -7.33
CA ARG A 98 -15.68 2.71 -7.95
C ARG A 98 -15.30 1.23 -7.95
N ILE A 99 -14.03 0.90 -8.19
CA ILE A 99 -13.53 -0.48 -8.15
C ILE A 99 -13.56 -1.08 -6.74
N CYS A 100 -13.60 -0.23 -5.71
CA CYS A 100 -13.63 -0.66 -4.30
C CYS A 100 -15.04 -0.82 -3.72
N LYS A 101 -16.07 -0.30 -4.40
CA LYS A 101 -17.48 -0.57 -4.08
C LYS A 101 -17.82 -2.03 -4.38
#